data_AF-A0A8H3UV00-F1
#
_entry.id   AF-A0A8H3UV00-F1
#
_cell.length_a   1.000
_cell.length_b   1.000
_cell.length_c   1.000
_cell.angle_alpha   90.00
_cell.angle_beta   90.00
_cell.angle_gamma   90.00
#
_symmetry.space_group_name_H-M   'P 1'
#
loop_
_entity.id
_entity.type
_entity.pdbx_description
1 polymer ?
#
loop_
_entity_poly.entity_id
_entity_poly.type
_entity_poly.pdbx_seq_one_letter_code
_entity_poly.pdbx_strand_id
1 'polypeptide(L)' 'NTMSGTSMSTPHVAGLAAYLLALNGGPMSPQVMRSWIQSSATRNRVGLGAAAQAGTPNFLAFNGAT' A
#
# COMPACT_ATOMS: atom_id res chain seq x y z
N ASN A 1 17.24 -17.72 4.49
CA ASN A 1 15.82 -17.98 4.78
C ASN A 1 14.95 -16.99 4.02
N THR A 2 13.96 -17.49 3.28
CA THR A 2 12.89 -16.68 2.70
C THR A 2 11.66 -16.83 3.58
N MET A 3 11.10 -15.72 4.04
CA MET A 3 9.98 -15.69 4.98
C MET A 3 8.74 -15.10 4.33
N SER A 4 7.56 -15.41 4.87
CA SER A 4 6.27 -14.90 4.39
C SER A 4 5.41 -14.47 5.59
N GLY A 5 4.56 -13.46 5.40
CA GLY A 5 3.63 -12.99 6.43
C GLY A 5 3.27 -11.52 6.26
N THR A 6 2.24 -11.07 6.99
CA THR A 6 1.84 -9.65 7.01
C THR A 6 2.96 -8.75 7.54
N SER A 7 3.80 -9.25 8.44
CA SER A 7 5.04 -8.58 8.88
C SER A 7 6.04 -8.33 7.75
N MET A 8 5.99 -9.08 6.64
CA MET A 8 6.79 -8.83 5.43
C MET A 8 6.05 -7.93 4.44
N SER A 9 4.71 -7.88 4.47
CA SER A 9 3.93 -6.91 3.68
C SER A 9 4.06 -5.49 4.24
N THR A 10 4.03 -5.31 5.56
CA THR A 10 4.15 -4.01 6.24
C THR A 10 5.40 -3.20 5.82
N PRO A 11 6.63 -3.77 5.76
CA PRO A 11 7.80 -3.01 5.34
C PRO A 11 7.73 -2.52 3.88
N HIS A 12 6.95 -3.16 3.00
CA HIS A 12 6.73 -2.64 1.64
C HIS A 12 5.89 -1.35 1.67
N VAL A 13 4.85 -1.29 2.50
CA VAL A 13 4.03 -0.08 2.67
C VAL A 13 4.80 1.02 3.39
N ALA A 14 5.62 0.66 4.39
CA ALA A 14 6.50 1.61 5.07
C ALA A 14 7.55 2.21 4.11
N GLY A 15 8.17 1.37 3.27
CA GLY A 15 9.09 1.82 2.23
C GLY A 15 8.41 2.72 1.20
N LEU A 16 7.18 2.39 0.79
CA LEU A 16 6.38 3.26 -0.09
C LEU A 16 6.11 4.63 0.56
N ALA A 17 5.74 4.67 1.84
CA ALA A 17 5.55 5.94 2.54
C ALA A 17 6.84 6.76 2.59
N ALA A 18 7.99 6.13 2.88
CA ALA A 18 9.28 6.80 2.86
C ALA A 18 9.65 7.34 1.47
N TYR A 19 9.39 6.57 0.42
CA TYR A 19 9.54 7.02 -0.98
C TYR A 19 8.70 8.27 -1.26
N LEU A 20 7.43 8.27 -0.84
CA LEU A 20 6.55 9.42 -1.04
C LEU A 20 6.99 10.66 -0.25
N LEU A 21 7.48 10.49 0.99
CA LEU A 21 8.03 11.60 1.77
C LEU A 21 9.24 12.23 1.07
N ALA A 22 10.16 11.41 0.55
CA ALA A 22 11.32 11.88 -0.17
C ALA A 22 10.93 12.58 -1.49
N LEU A 23 9.99 12.00 -2.24
CA LEU A 23 9.51 12.56 -3.51
C LEU A 23 8.80 13.91 -3.33
N ASN A 24 8.01 14.05 -2.26
CA ASN A 24 7.26 15.28 -1.97
C ASN A 24 8.08 16.32 -1.18
N GLY A 25 9.37 16.05 -0.91
CA GLY A 25 10.29 17.02 -0.32
C GLY A 25 10.08 17.32 1.17
N GLY A 26 9.36 16.47 1.92
CA GLY A 26 9.15 16.73 3.34
C GLY A 26 8.08 15.89 4.04
N PRO A 27 7.87 16.13 5.35
CA PRO A 27 6.85 15.44 6.14
C PRO A 27 5.43 15.72 5.63
N MET A 28 4.62 14.67 5.57
CA MET A 28 3.21 14.71 5.22
C MET A 28 2.35 14.26 6.40
N SER A 29 1.12 14.74 6.52
CA SER A 29 0.21 14.23 7.55
C SER A 29 -0.13 12.75 7.28
N PRO A 30 -0.33 11.93 8.32
CA PRO A 30 -0.67 10.51 8.15
C PRO A 30 -1.92 10.28 7.30
N GLN A 31 -2.91 11.18 7.39
CA GLN A 31 -4.16 11.13 6.64
C GLN A 31 -3.93 11.36 5.14
N VAL A 32 -3.08 12.33 4.79
CA VAL A 32 -2.72 12.60 3.39
C VAL A 32 -1.90 11.43 2.85
N MET A 33 -0.93 10.92 3.61
CA MET A 33 -0.13 9.75 3.24
C MET A 33 -1.02 8.52 2.96
N ARG A 34 -1.95 8.21 3.86
CA ARG A 34 -2.92 7.11 3.69
C ARG A 34 -3.73 7.30 2.42
N SER A 35 -4.24 8.50 2.18
CA SER A 35 -5.06 8.81 1.01
C SER A 35 -4.27 8.62 -0.28
N TRP A 36 -3.01 9.08 -0.30
CA TRP A 36 -2.12 8.90 -1.44
C TRP A 36 -1.88 7.44 -1.76
N ILE A 37 -1.44 6.65 -0.77
CA ILE A 37 -1.19 5.21 -0.91
C ILE A 37 -2.44 4.46 -1.39
N GLN A 38 -3.62 4.81 -0.87
CA GLN A 38 -4.88 4.19 -1.30
C GLN A 38 -5.30 4.63 -2.71
N SER A 39 -5.04 5.89 -3.07
CA SER A 39 -5.41 6.44 -4.38
C SER A 39 -4.52 5.92 -5.50
N SER A 40 -3.23 5.70 -5.23
CA SER A 40 -2.27 5.16 -6.20
C SER A 40 -2.36 3.65 -6.34
N ALA A 41 -2.96 2.94 -5.38
CA ALA A 41 -3.03 1.49 -5.38
C ALA A 41 -3.70 0.91 -6.64
N THR A 42 -3.15 -0.18 -7.15
CA THR A 42 -3.75 -0.95 -8.23
C THR A 42 -4.99 -1.66 -7.71
N ARG A 43 -6.16 -1.32 -8.27
CA ARG A 43 -7.45 -1.84 -7.80
C ARG A 43 -7.78 -3.20 -8.39
N ASN A 44 -8.47 -4.03 -7.61
CA ASN A 44 -9.09 -5.29 -8.06
C ASN A 44 -8.09 -6.30 -8.66
N ARG A 45 -6.85 -6.35 -8.13
CA ARG A 45 -5.81 -7.30 -8.58
C ARG A 45 -5.58 -8.45 -7.61
N VAL A 46 -6.10 -8.37 -6.39
CA VAL A 46 -5.99 -9.45 -5.42
C VAL A 46 -7.17 -10.39 -5.60
N GLY A 47 -6.90 -11.68 -5.81
CA GLY A 47 -7.91 -12.73 -5.80
C GLY A 47 -8.44 -12.93 -4.38
N LEU A 48 -9.50 -12.23 -4.02
CA LEU A 48 -10.16 -12.37 -2.73
C LEU A 48 -11.11 -13.56 -2.76
N GLY A 49 -11.03 -14.45 -1.77
CA GLY A 49 -12.03 -15.49 -1.56
C GLY A 49 -13.38 -14.89 -1.12
N ALA A 50 -14.47 -15.65 -1.28
CA ALA A 50 -15.84 -15.18 -1.04
C ALA A 50 -16.02 -14.49 0.33
N ALA A 51 -15.42 -15.04 1.40
CA ALA A 51 -15.51 -14.47 2.74
C ALA A 51 -14.75 -13.14 2.91
N ALA A 52 -13.72 -12.89 2.11
CA ALA A 52 -12.92 -11.67 2.16
C ALA A 52 -13.48 -10.57 1.23
N GLN A 53 -14.31 -10.91 0.24
CA GLN A 53 -14.81 -9.96 -0.76
C GLN A 53 -15.73 -8.88 -0.17
N ALA A 54 -16.47 -9.16 0.90
CA ALA A 54 -17.37 -8.19 1.52
C ALA A 54 -16.59 -7.19 2.39
N GLY A 55 -16.53 -5.93 1.95
CA GLY A 55 -15.98 -4.81 2.74
C GLY A 55 -14.46 -4.70 2.80
N THR A 56 -13.70 -5.68 2.29
CA THR A 56 -12.23 -5.58 2.21
C THR A 56 -11.82 -4.74 1.01
N PRO A 57 -11.00 -3.69 1.19
CA PRO A 57 -10.45 -2.94 0.07
C PRO A 57 -9.54 -3.83 -0.80
N ASN A 58 -9.90 -4.00 -2.07
CA ASN A 58 -9.06 -4.73 -3.04
C ASN A 58 -8.01 -3.80 -3.66
N PHE A 59 -7.05 -3.36 -2.83
CA PHE A 59 -6.00 -2.41 -3.18
C PHE A 59 -4.63 -3.07 -3.03
N LEU A 60 -3.88 -3.12 -4.13
CA LEU A 60 -2.48 -3.54 -4.14
C LEU A 60 -1.59 -2.29 -4.15
N ALA A 61 -0.70 -2.16 -3.16
CA ALA A 61 0.18 -0.98 -3.04
C ALA A 61 1.01 -0.76 -4.32
N PHE A 62 1.10 0.50 -4.76
CA PHE A 62 1.77 0.88 -5.99
C PHE A 62 2.46 2.24 -5.84
N ASN A 63 3.69 2.34 -6.35
CA ASN A 63 4.54 3.53 -6.25
C ASN A 63 4.42 4.49 -7.44
N GLY A 64 3.62 4.16 -8.47
CA GLY A 64 3.46 5.03 -9.64
C GLY A 64 4.58 4.91 -10.69
N ALA A 65 5.53 4.00 -10.52
CA ALA A 65 6.74 3.96 -11.35
C ALA A 65 6.60 3.17 -12.66
N THR A 66 5.52 2.39 -12.88
CA THR A 66 5.06 1.85 -14.18
C THR A 66 3.86 0.92 -14.01
#